data_AF-A0A8S1H8R4-F1
#
_entry.id   AF-A0A8S1H8R4-F1
#
_cell.length_a   1.000
_cell.length_b   1.000
_cell.length_c   1.000
_cell.angle_alpha   90.00
_cell.angle_beta   90.00
_cell.angle_gamma   90.00
#
_symmetry.space_group_name_H-M   'P 1'
#
loop_
_entity.id
_entity.type
_entity.pdbx_description
1 polymer ?
#
loop_
_entity_poly.entity_id
_entity_poly.type
_entity_poly.pdbx_seq_one_letter_code
_entity_poly.pdbx_strand_id
1 'polypeptide(L)'
;MLLILATCFGMALAAPQFPGMPPRPPGPPQGDLPPGFEAVLPAETVAQLRAVHNDNSLSQMDKQIRIDRIMVNLPAEVHDRLPKPPGFSMLPADAQARLNALHRDASLDFHARQKAIRQVLESLPAEYQRLLPPPPPPPGFQHMPAPVQQALKKIYFDTSISHRERASKARELLKNLPDYSKDTQ
;
A
#
# COMPACT_ATOMS: atom_id res chain seq x y z
N MET A 1 -11.64 -6.39 0.42
CA MET A 1 -10.70 -6.18 1.53
C MET A 1 -9.40 -5.62 0.95
N LEU A 2 -9.37 -4.31 0.72
CA LEU A 2 -8.31 -3.63 -0.02
C LEU A 2 -7.41 -2.91 0.97
N LEU A 3 -6.90 -3.68 1.94
CA LEU A 3 -6.17 -3.12 3.06
C LEU A 3 -4.77 -2.80 2.56
N ILE A 4 -4.64 -1.53 2.17
CA ILE A 4 -3.47 -0.98 1.51
C ILE A 4 -3.40 -1.55 0.09
N LEU A 5 -4.03 -0.84 -0.87
CA LEU A 5 -3.33 -0.56 -2.11
C LEU A 5 -1.98 0.00 -1.66
N ALA A 6 -1.01 -0.90 -1.47
CA ALA A 6 0.36 -0.54 -1.72
C ALA A 6 0.25 0.10 -3.09
N THR A 7 0.53 1.38 -3.16
CA THR A 7 0.88 2.06 -4.39
C THR A 7 2.11 1.35 -4.94
N CYS A 8 1.86 0.16 -5.48
CA CYS A 8 2.68 -0.67 -6.32
C CYS A 8 1.88 -0.90 -7.61
N PHE A 9 1.09 0.08 -8.03
CA PHE A 9 1.02 0.35 -9.45
C PHE A 9 2.21 1.23 -9.78
N GLY A 10 3.32 0.57 -10.10
CA GLY A 10 4.49 1.23 -10.67
C GLY A 10 5.71 1.41 -9.77
N MET A 11 6.16 0.38 -9.04
CA MET A 11 7.60 0.13 -8.92
C MET A 11 7.85 -1.35 -8.62
N ALA A 12 8.31 -2.08 -9.63
CA ALA A 12 9.17 -3.23 -9.41
C ALA A 12 10.48 -2.71 -8.82
N LEU A 13 10.53 -2.44 -7.51
CA LEU A 13 11.81 -2.46 -6.83
C LEU A 13 12.14 -3.93 -6.65
N ALA A 14 12.97 -4.45 -7.55
CA ALA A 14 13.81 -5.61 -7.23
C ALA A 14 14.61 -5.23 -5.97
N ALA A 15 14.05 -5.55 -4.80
CA ALA A 15 14.74 -5.42 -3.53
C ALA A 15 15.62 -6.67 -3.36
N PRO A 16 16.85 -6.51 -2.84
CA PRO A 16 17.76 -7.63 -2.65
C PRO A 16 17.10 -8.67 -1.72
N GLN A 17 17.23 -9.93 -2.12
CA GLN A 17 16.74 -11.07 -1.35
C GLN A 17 17.61 -11.21 -0.10
N PHE A 18 17.03 -11.08 1.09
CA PHE A 18 17.73 -11.34 2.34
C PHE A 18 17.47 -12.78 2.80
N PRO A 19 18.49 -13.49 3.32
CA PRO A 19 18.34 -14.87 3.80
C PRO A 19 17.39 -14.92 5.01
N GLY A 20 16.38 -15.79 4.96
CA GLY A 20 15.47 -16.08 6.07
C GLY A 20 14.04 -15.53 5.95
N MET A 21 13.74 -14.66 4.98
CA MET A 21 12.36 -14.36 4.60
C MET A 21 11.93 -15.27 3.44
N PRO A 22 10.70 -15.84 3.45
CA PRO A 22 10.16 -16.42 2.23
C PRO A 22 10.14 -15.33 1.14
N PRO A 23 10.55 -15.65 -0.10
CA PRO A 23 10.53 -14.69 -1.18
C PRO A 23 9.13 -14.08 -1.26
N ARG A 24 9.03 -12.75 -1.23
CA ARG A 24 7.76 -12.09 -1.54
C ARG A 24 7.37 -12.56 -2.94
N PRO A 25 6.16 -13.10 -3.13
CA PRO A 25 5.71 -13.46 -4.47
C PRO A 25 5.85 -12.22 -5.37
N PRO A 26 6.23 -12.39 -6.64
CA PRO A 26 6.21 -11.29 -7.60
C PRO A 26 4.87 -10.57 -7.49
N GLY A 27 4.91 -9.23 -7.41
CA GLY A 27 3.69 -8.45 -7.55
C GLY A 27 3.03 -8.80 -8.90
N PRO A 28 1.70 -8.68 -9.02
CA PRO A 28 1.04 -8.90 -10.29
C PRO A 28 1.68 -8.01 -11.37
N PRO A 29 1.68 -8.44 -12.65
CA PRO A 29 2.07 -7.60 -13.77
C PRO A 29 1.37 -6.24 -13.70
N GLN A 30 2.05 -5.17 -14.12
CA GLN A 30 1.43 -3.86 -14.20
C GLN A 30 0.18 -3.95 -15.10
N GLY A 31 -0.99 -3.68 -14.53
CA GLY A 31 -2.27 -3.79 -15.24
C GLY A 31 -3.21 -4.86 -14.71
N ASP A 32 -2.71 -5.84 -13.95
CA ASP A 32 -3.50 -6.97 -13.50
C ASP A 32 -4.08 -6.81 -12.09
N LEU A 33 -5.20 -7.51 -11.88
CA LEU A 33 -5.85 -7.60 -10.58
C LEU A 33 -4.93 -8.26 -9.54
N PRO A 34 -5.11 -7.96 -8.25
CA PRO A 34 -4.38 -8.66 -7.21
C PRO A 34 -4.62 -10.18 -7.27
N PRO A 35 -3.64 -10.99 -6.84
CA PRO A 35 -3.78 -12.45 -6.83
C PRO A 35 -5.07 -12.91 -6.16
N GLY A 36 -5.81 -13.80 -6.84
CA GLY A 36 -7.06 -14.38 -6.35
C GLY A 36 -8.31 -13.50 -6.50
N PHE A 37 -8.21 -12.25 -6.95
CA PHE A 37 -9.38 -11.39 -7.16
C PHE A 37 -10.21 -11.81 -8.37
N GLU A 38 -9.58 -12.15 -9.49
CA GLU A 38 -10.27 -12.53 -10.73
C GLU A 38 -11.17 -13.76 -10.57
N ALA A 39 -10.81 -14.68 -9.68
CA ALA A 39 -11.62 -15.88 -9.38
C ALA A 39 -12.89 -15.61 -8.54
N VAL A 40 -12.99 -14.42 -7.94
CA VAL A 40 -14.06 -14.06 -7.00
C VAL A 40 -14.94 -12.93 -7.55
N LEU A 41 -14.34 -11.99 -8.28
CA LEU A 41 -15.05 -10.84 -8.82
C LEU A 41 -15.94 -11.23 -10.01
N PRO A 42 -17.13 -10.60 -10.14
CA PRO A 42 -17.92 -10.70 -11.36
C PRO A 42 -17.13 -10.23 -12.58
N ALA A 43 -17.32 -10.89 -13.73
CA ALA A 43 -16.61 -10.57 -14.97
C ALA A 43 -16.78 -9.09 -15.37
N GLU A 44 -17.97 -8.53 -15.16
CA GLU A 44 -18.24 -7.10 -15.40
C GLU A 44 -17.39 -6.21 -14.49
N THR A 45 -17.31 -6.51 -13.18
CA THR A 45 -16.47 -5.77 -12.23
C THR A 45 -15.00 -5.83 -12.63
N VAL A 46 -14.52 -7.00 -13.07
CA VAL A 46 -13.14 -7.17 -13.56
C VAL A 46 -12.88 -6.25 -14.76
N ALA A 47 -13.81 -6.22 -15.73
CA ALA A 47 -13.71 -5.34 -16.89
C ALA A 47 -13.70 -3.85 -16.48
N GLN A 48 -14.57 -3.45 -15.56
CA GLN A 48 -14.60 -2.07 -15.04
C GLN A 48 -13.30 -1.67 -14.34
N LEU A 49 -12.75 -2.54 -13.48
CA LEU A 49 -11.49 -2.29 -12.79
C LEU A 49 -10.32 -2.15 -13.78
N ARG A 50 -10.23 -3.04 -14.77
CA ARG A 50 -9.23 -2.96 -15.84
C ARG A 50 -9.39 -1.68 -16.67
N ALA A 51 -10.62 -1.29 -17.00
CA ALA A 51 -10.89 -0.06 -17.74
C ALA A 51 -10.41 1.19 -16.97
N VAL A 52 -10.73 1.31 -15.68
CA VAL A 52 -10.25 2.41 -14.83
C VAL A 52 -8.73 2.41 -14.74
N HIS A 53 -8.11 1.23 -14.63
CA HIS A 53 -6.67 1.12 -14.54
C HIS A 53 -5.96 1.59 -15.82
N ASN A 54 -6.48 1.18 -16.98
CA ASN A 54 -5.91 1.48 -18.29
C ASN A 54 -6.26 2.88 -18.82
N ASP A 55 -7.14 3.62 -18.14
CA ASP A 55 -7.54 4.97 -18.52
C ASP A 55 -6.39 5.96 -18.25
N ASN A 56 -5.66 6.33 -19.31
CA ASN A 56 -4.53 7.27 -19.22
C ASN A 56 -4.98 8.74 -19.06
N SER A 57 -6.27 9.02 -19.16
CA SER A 57 -6.80 10.38 -18.92
C SER A 57 -6.96 10.69 -17.42
N LEU A 58 -6.95 9.66 -16.56
CA LEU A 58 -7.15 9.82 -15.12
C LEU A 58 -5.84 10.01 -14.38
N SER A 59 -5.87 10.93 -13.41
CA SER A 59 -4.83 10.97 -12.39
C SER A 59 -4.84 9.67 -11.58
N GLN A 60 -3.70 9.33 -10.97
CA GLN A 60 -3.62 8.16 -10.10
C GLN A 60 -4.61 8.22 -8.93
N MET A 61 -4.90 9.43 -8.42
CA MET A 61 -5.89 9.64 -7.36
C MET A 61 -7.30 9.32 -7.87
N ASP A 62 -7.67 9.80 -9.07
CA ASP A 62 -8.99 9.53 -9.65
C ASP A 62 -9.19 8.04 -9.91
N LYS A 63 -8.13 7.32 -10.35
CA LYS A 63 -8.17 5.87 -10.48
C LYS A 63 -8.50 5.19 -9.15
N GLN A 64 -7.83 5.61 -8.06
CA GLN A 64 -8.08 5.05 -6.72
C GLN A 64 -9.50 5.32 -6.24
N ILE A 65 -10.00 6.54 -6.43
CA ILE A 65 -11.37 6.93 -6.05
C ILE A 65 -12.40 6.11 -6.83
N ARG A 66 -12.20 5.93 -8.14
CA ARG A 66 -13.10 5.11 -8.97
C ARG A 66 -13.05 3.64 -8.59
N ILE A 67 -11.86 3.08 -8.36
CA ILE A 67 -11.69 1.70 -7.88
C ILE A 67 -12.37 1.52 -6.51
N ASP A 68 -12.20 2.45 -5.57
CA ASP A 68 -12.85 2.39 -4.25
C ASP A 68 -14.38 2.31 -4.38
N ARG A 69 -14.96 3.14 -5.26
CA ARG A 69 -16.41 3.12 -5.54
C ARG A 69 -16.87 1.81 -6.14
N ILE A 70 -16.12 1.22 -7.07
CA ILE A 70 -16.45 -0.11 -7.62
C ILE A 70 -16.40 -1.15 -6.50
N MET A 71 -15.34 -1.12 -5.69
CA MET A 71 -15.08 -2.13 -4.67
C MET A 71 -16.04 -2.07 -3.48
N VAL A 72 -16.51 -0.90 -3.05
CA VAL A 72 -17.44 -0.75 -1.91
C VAL A 72 -18.88 -1.15 -2.25
N ASN A 73 -19.24 -1.11 -3.55
CA ASN A 73 -20.57 -1.44 -4.03
C ASN A 73 -20.69 -2.91 -4.50
N LEU A 74 -19.72 -3.76 -4.17
CA LEU A 74 -19.81 -5.18 -4.48
C LEU A 74 -20.87 -5.86 -3.61
N PRO A 75 -21.50 -6.95 -4.09
CA PRO A 75 -22.37 -7.77 -3.26
C PRO A 75 -21.63 -8.29 -2.02
N ALA A 76 -22.36 -8.45 -0.91
CA ALA A 76 -21.80 -8.89 0.37
C ALA A 76 -21.07 -10.25 0.24
N GLU A 77 -21.63 -11.15 -0.55
CA GLU A 77 -21.09 -12.49 -0.81
C GLU A 77 -19.74 -12.42 -1.53
N VAL A 78 -19.58 -11.45 -2.44
CA VAL A 78 -18.30 -11.20 -3.12
C VAL A 78 -17.29 -10.66 -2.10
N HIS A 79 -17.70 -9.70 -1.28
CA HIS A 79 -16.85 -9.14 -0.24
C HIS A 79 -16.32 -10.17 0.76
N ASP A 80 -17.12 -11.17 1.11
CA ASP A 80 -16.73 -12.26 2.03
C ASP A 80 -15.72 -13.22 1.39
N ARG A 81 -15.83 -13.46 0.09
CA ARG A 81 -14.96 -14.35 -0.67
C ARG A 81 -13.65 -13.70 -1.12
N LEU A 82 -13.57 -12.36 -1.11
CA LEU A 82 -12.35 -11.66 -1.53
C LEU A 82 -11.16 -12.08 -0.67
N PRO A 83 -10.01 -12.43 -1.29
CA PRO A 83 -8.84 -12.84 -0.55
C PRO A 83 -8.35 -11.70 0.35
N LYS A 84 -7.89 -12.07 1.54
CA LYS A 84 -7.29 -11.12 2.48
C LYS A 84 -5.84 -10.83 2.08
N PRO A 85 -5.30 -9.62 2.35
CA PRO A 85 -3.90 -9.35 2.06
C PRO A 85 -3.01 -10.24 2.96
N PRO A 86 -1.79 -10.55 2.50
CA PRO A 86 -0.82 -11.30 3.29
C PRO A 86 -0.61 -10.67 4.68
N GLY A 87 -0.56 -11.50 5.72
CA GLY A 87 -0.38 -11.05 7.11
C GLY A 87 -1.62 -10.48 7.80
N PHE A 88 -2.76 -10.34 7.11
CA PHE A 88 -3.99 -9.83 7.73
C PHE A 88 -4.47 -10.65 8.92
N SER A 89 -4.36 -11.98 8.82
CA SER A 89 -4.73 -12.90 9.90
C SER A 89 -3.84 -12.78 11.14
N MET A 90 -2.68 -12.11 11.04
CA MET A 90 -1.80 -11.86 12.17
C MET A 90 -2.23 -10.65 13.00
N LEU A 91 -3.18 -9.84 12.52
CA LEU A 91 -3.69 -8.69 13.25
C LEU A 91 -4.62 -9.14 14.40
N PRO A 92 -4.78 -8.34 15.46
CA PRO A 92 -5.80 -8.58 16.48
C PRO A 92 -7.20 -8.72 15.87
N ALA A 93 -8.04 -9.60 16.43
CA ALA A 93 -9.36 -9.90 15.89
C ALA A 93 -10.27 -8.66 15.80
N ASP A 94 -10.19 -7.76 16.78
CA ASP A 94 -10.91 -6.49 16.77
C ASP A 94 -10.44 -5.58 15.63
N ALA A 95 -9.13 -5.51 15.38
CA ALA A 95 -8.58 -4.74 14.27
C ALA A 95 -9.02 -5.33 12.91
N GLN A 96 -9.00 -6.66 12.77
CA GLN A 96 -9.52 -7.34 11.57
C GLN A 96 -11.00 -7.00 11.34
N ALA A 97 -11.84 -7.04 12.38
CA ALA A 97 -13.26 -6.71 12.28
C ALA A 97 -13.48 -5.25 11.88
N ARG A 98 -12.79 -4.31 12.53
CA ARG A 98 -12.89 -2.86 12.23
C ARG A 98 -12.46 -2.57 10.79
N LEU A 99 -11.38 -3.18 10.33
CA LEU A 99 -10.89 -2.99 8.97
C LEU A 99 -11.84 -3.58 7.92
N ASN A 100 -12.43 -4.75 8.18
CA ASN A 100 -13.46 -5.32 7.32
C ASN A 100 -14.69 -4.40 7.22
N ALA A 101 -15.15 -3.84 8.35
CA ALA A 101 -16.29 -2.93 8.37
C ALA A 101 -16.03 -1.66 7.56
N LEU A 102 -14.87 -1.00 7.75
CA LEU A 102 -14.50 0.21 7.01
C LEU A 102 -14.45 -0.01 5.49
N HIS A 103 -14.07 -1.20 5.04
CA HIS A 103 -14.05 -1.54 3.61
C HIS A 103 -15.43 -1.73 2.99
N ARG A 104 -16.47 -1.97 3.79
CA ARG A 104 -17.85 -2.18 3.34
C ARG A 104 -18.73 -0.95 3.56
N ASP A 105 -18.22 0.02 4.32
CA ASP A 105 -18.98 1.19 4.70
C ASP A 105 -19.15 2.16 3.52
N ALA A 106 -20.24 1.99 2.77
CA ALA A 106 -20.61 2.86 1.66
C ALA A 106 -20.94 4.30 2.08
N SER A 107 -21.06 4.61 3.38
CA SER A 107 -21.27 5.98 3.87
C SER A 107 -19.98 6.82 3.86
N LEU A 108 -18.82 6.18 3.82
CA LEU A 108 -17.53 6.87 3.77
C LEU A 108 -17.09 7.09 2.31
N ASP A 109 -16.56 8.27 2.02
CA ASP A 109 -15.77 8.48 0.81
C ASP A 109 -14.36 7.86 0.94
N PHE A 110 -13.64 7.85 -0.17
CA PHE A 110 -12.28 7.29 -0.23
C PHE A 110 -11.34 7.89 0.83
N HIS A 111 -11.33 9.22 0.99
CA HIS A 111 -10.40 9.88 1.89
C HIS A 111 -10.72 9.59 3.36
N ALA A 112 -12.00 9.62 3.73
CA ALA A 112 -12.49 9.28 5.05
C ALA A 112 -12.17 7.82 5.39
N ARG A 113 -12.41 6.90 4.44
CA ARG A 113 -12.09 5.47 4.58
C ARG A 113 -10.59 5.25 4.79
N GLN A 114 -9.74 5.85 3.96
CA GLN A 114 -8.29 5.73 4.09
C GLN A 114 -7.78 6.30 5.43
N LYS A 115 -8.34 7.43 5.87
CA LYS A 115 -8.01 8.01 7.17
C LYS A 115 -8.39 7.07 8.32
N ALA A 116 -9.60 6.51 8.30
CA ALA A 116 -10.06 5.59 9.34
C ALA A 116 -9.24 4.29 9.36
N ILE A 117 -8.93 3.71 8.20
CA ILE A 117 -8.05 2.53 8.09
C ILE A 117 -6.69 2.84 8.72
N ARG A 118 -6.08 3.98 8.36
CA ARG A 118 -4.80 4.41 8.92
C ARG A 118 -4.87 4.50 10.44
N GLN A 119 -5.91 5.11 10.99
CA GLN A 119 -6.08 5.24 12.45
C GLN A 119 -6.16 3.89 13.14
N VAL A 120 -6.86 2.90 12.56
CA VAL A 120 -6.88 1.54 13.11
C VAL A 120 -5.47 0.95 13.14
N LEU A 121 -4.74 1.05 12.02
CA LEU A 121 -3.39 0.51 11.90
C LEU A 121 -2.38 1.20 12.84
N GLU A 122 -2.47 2.52 13.00
CA GLU A 122 -1.61 3.31 13.90
C GLU A 122 -1.91 3.05 15.38
N SER A 123 -3.15 2.65 15.70
CA SER A 123 -3.54 2.29 17.06
C SER A 123 -3.09 0.90 17.51
N LEU A 124 -2.56 0.08 16.59
CA LEU A 124 -2.09 -1.27 16.91
C LEU A 124 -0.88 -1.23 17.85
N PRO A 125 -0.70 -2.23 18.72
CA PRO A 125 0.53 -2.42 19.47
C PRO A 125 1.77 -2.54 18.56
N ALA A 126 2.94 -2.17 19.09
CA ALA A 126 4.18 -2.05 18.31
C ALA A 126 4.59 -3.35 17.61
N GLU A 127 4.34 -4.50 18.24
CA GLU A 127 4.56 -5.84 17.69
C GLU A 127 3.77 -6.09 16.40
N TYR A 128 2.53 -5.60 16.30
CA TYR A 128 1.71 -5.74 15.11
C TYR A 128 2.03 -4.68 14.05
N GLN A 129 2.40 -3.46 14.48
CA GLN A 129 2.85 -2.42 13.54
C GLN A 129 4.06 -2.87 12.73
N ARG A 130 4.98 -3.64 13.33
CA ARG A 130 6.16 -4.20 12.61
C ARG A 130 5.78 -5.15 11.47
N LEU A 131 4.62 -5.79 11.52
CA LEU A 131 4.10 -6.69 10.48
C LEU A 131 3.50 -5.94 9.28
N LEU A 132 3.15 -4.67 9.46
CA LEU A 132 2.56 -3.87 8.38
C LEU A 132 3.62 -3.53 7.32
N PRO A 133 3.24 -3.53 6.02
CA PRO A 133 4.17 -3.15 4.96
C PRO A 133 4.70 -1.74 5.20
N PRO A 134 5.97 -1.46 4.84
CA PRO A 134 6.54 -0.13 4.98
C PRO A 134 5.73 0.89 4.17
N PRO A 135 5.67 2.16 4.61
CA PRO A 135 5.00 3.20 3.84
C PRO A 135 5.68 3.36 2.46
N PRO A 136 4.95 3.81 1.45
CA PRO A 136 5.53 4.08 0.14
C PRO A 136 6.65 5.14 0.26
N PRO A 137 7.65 5.10 -0.64
CA PRO A 137 8.67 6.14 -0.71
C PRO A 137 8.05 7.54 -0.88
N PRO A 138 8.72 8.60 -0.39
CA PRO A 138 8.21 9.97 -0.51
C PRO A 138 8.11 10.41 -1.99
N PRO A 139 7.24 11.38 -2.31
CA PRO A 139 7.20 11.99 -3.64
C PRO A 139 8.58 12.48 -4.07
N GLY A 140 8.96 12.22 -5.32
CA GLY A 140 10.28 12.59 -5.84
C GLY A 140 11.43 11.66 -5.42
N PHE A 141 11.18 10.57 -4.68
CA PHE A 141 12.19 9.58 -4.30
C PHE A 141 13.07 9.11 -5.47
N GLN A 142 12.47 8.90 -6.64
CA GLN A 142 13.17 8.47 -7.85
C GLN A 142 14.15 9.52 -8.41
N HIS A 143 13.96 10.79 -8.08
CA HIS A 143 14.82 11.90 -8.50
C HIS A 143 15.87 12.25 -7.43
N MET A 144 15.85 11.59 -6.27
CA MET A 144 16.87 11.80 -5.23
C MET A 144 18.20 11.16 -5.65
N PRO A 145 19.35 11.70 -5.21
CA PRO A 145 20.65 11.07 -5.47
C PRO A 145 20.70 9.62 -4.96
N ALA A 146 21.40 8.75 -5.67
CA ALA A 146 21.49 7.31 -5.34
C ALA A 146 21.88 7.03 -3.87
N PRO A 147 22.83 7.76 -3.25
CA PRO A 147 23.16 7.58 -1.83
C PRO A 147 21.98 7.86 -0.89
N VAL A 148 21.17 8.88 -1.21
CA VAL A 148 19.98 9.26 -0.46
C VAL A 148 18.89 8.20 -0.61
N GLN A 149 18.66 7.72 -1.84
CA GLN A 149 17.74 6.62 -2.08
C GLN A 149 18.12 5.37 -1.29
N GLN A 150 19.41 5.03 -1.24
CA GLN A 150 19.90 3.86 -0.52
C GLN A 150 19.74 4.01 0.99
N ALA A 151 20.01 5.20 1.54
CA ALA A 151 19.82 5.49 2.96
C ALA A 151 18.33 5.44 3.37
N LEU A 152 17.45 6.04 2.57
CA LEU A 152 16.01 5.96 2.78
C LEU A 152 15.50 4.51 2.66
N LYS A 153 15.96 3.73 1.66
CA LYS A 153 15.62 2.31 1.55
C LYS A 153 15.99 1.55 2.82
N LYS A 154 17.21 1.75 3.35
CA LYS A 154 17.63 1.12 4.61
C LYS A 154 16.69 1.47 5.76
N ILE A 155 16.27 2.72 5.90
CA ILE A 155 15.34 3.15 6.96
C ILE A 155 13.94 2.57 6.76
N TYR A 156 13.38 2.67 5.55
CA TYR A 156 12.00 2.22 5.28
C TYR A 156 11.84 0.71 5.40
N PHE A 157 12.86 -0.06 5.02
CA PHE A 157 12.86 -1.52 5.09
C PHE A 157 13.46 -2.07 6.39
N ASP A 158 13.84 -1.23 7.35
CA ASP A 158 14.28 -1.67 8.68
C ASP A 158 13.08 -2.18 9.50
N THR A 159 12.94 -3.50 9.55
CA THR A 159 11.87 -4.18 10.30
C THR A 159 12.14 -4.26 11.80
N SER A 160 13.35 -3.89 12.26
CA SER A 160 13.67 -3.86 13.68
C SER A 160 13.02 -2.68 14.40
N ILE A 161 12.65 -1.63 13.65
CA ILE A 161 12.06 -0.39 14.18
C ILE A 161 10.58 -0.21 13.79
N SER A 162 9.85 0.48 14.66
CA SER A 162 8.43 0.81 14.46
C SER A 162 8.24 1.77 13.27
N HIS A 163 7.02 1.84 12.74
CA HIS A 163 6.67 2.80 11.68
C HIS A 163 6.96 4.24 12.06
N ARG A 164 6.66 4.60 13.32
CA ARG A 164 6.93 5.94 13.85
C ARG A 164 8.43 6.26 13.84
N GLU A 165 9.26 5.31 14.24
CA GLU A 165 10.72 5.45 14.21
C GLU A 165 11.24 5.54 12.78
N ARG A 166 10.72 4.72 11.84
CA ARG A 166 11.07 4.83 10.40
C ARG A 166 10.75 6.21 9.86
N ALA A 167 9.55 6.72 10.13
CA ALA A 167 9.13 8.04 9.70
C ALA A 167 10.00 9.16 10.30
N SER A 168 10.38 9.03 11.59
CA SER A 168 11.28 9.98 12.25
C SER A 168 12.66 9.98 11.61
N LYS A 169 13.30 8.81 11.47
CA LYS A 169 14.63 8.67 10.86
C LYS A 169 14.64 9.15 9.41
N ALA A 170 13.59 8.84 8.63
CA ALA A 170 13.48 9.29 7.25
C ALA A 170 13.36 10.81 7.15
N ARG A 171 12.53 11.45 7.99
CA ARG A 171 12.43 12.92 8.04
C ARG A 171 13.75 13.58 8.45
N GLU A 172 14.45 13.00 9.43
CA GLU A 172 15.74 13.52 9.89
C GLU A 172 16.79 13.44 8.78
N LEU A 173 16.87 12.31 8.06
CA LEU A 173 17.74 12.16 6.90
C LEU A 173 17.41 13.21 5.83
N LEU A 174 16.12 13.39 5.50
CA LEU A 174 15.67 14.35 4.49
C LEU A 174 15.98 15.80 4.88
N LYS A 175 15.88 16.14 6.16
CA LYS A 175 16.21 17.48 6.69
C LYS A 175 17.71 17.80 6.58
N ASN A 176 18.55 16.78 6.70
CA ASN A 176 20.01 16.90 6.73
C ASN A 176 20.65 16.55 5.38
N LEU A 177 19.88 16.54 4.28
CA LEU A 177 20.45 16.29 2.96
C LEU A 177 21.42 17.40 2.58
N PRO A 178 22.61 17.05 2.06
CA PRO A 178 23.46 18.01 1.38
C PRO A 178 22.67 18.72 0.28
N ASP A 179 22.96 20.00 0.07
CA ASP A 179 22.42 20.72 -1.08
C ASP A 179 23.14 20.25 -2.35
N TYR A 180 22.55 19.29 -3.04
CA TYR A 180 23.08 18.71 -4.27
C TYR A 180 22.89 19.61 -5.50
N SER A 181 22.38 20.84 -5.34
CA SER A 181 22.26 21.82 -6.44
C SER A 181 23.62 22.33 -6.96
N LYS A 182 24.73 21.99 -6.29
CA LYS A 182 26.08 22.47 -6.62
C LYS A 182 26.94 21.48 -7.43
N ASP A 183 26.46 20.27 -7.67
CA ASP A 183 27.25 19.21 -8.33
C ASP A 183 26.92 18.99 -9.81
N THR A 184 26.02 19.79 -10.39
CA THR A 184 25.79 19.86 -11.84
C THR A 184 26.36 21.16 -12.39
N GLN A 185 27.66 21.16 -12.69
CA GLN A 185 28.30 22.15 -13.56
C GLN A 185 29.10 21.43 -14.64
#